data_AF-T2GIB3-F1
#
_entry.id   AF-T2GIB3-F1
#
_cell.length_a   1.000
_cell.length_b   1.000
_cell.length_c   1.000
_cell.angle_alpha   90.00
_cell.angle_beta   90.00
_cell.angle_gamma   90.00
#
_symmetry.space_group_name_H-M   'P 1'
#
loop_
_entity.id
_entity.type
_entity.pdbx_description
1 polymer ?
#
loop_
_entity_poly.entity_id
_entity_poly.type
_entity_poly.pdbx_seq_one_letter_code
_entity_poly.pdbx_strand_id
1 'polypeptide(L)' 'MDQPDRVRCSVCGGIADEVDETYPEEGDFILVIYRCRDCGHLEKRQYGKPVKIID' A
#
# COMPACT_ATOMS: atom_id res chain seq x y z
N MET A 1 -7.30 10.40 -1.87
CA MET A 1 -6.36 9.41 -2.44
C MET A 1 -7.09 8.08 -2.42
N ASP A 2 -7.16 7.36 -3.55
CA ASP A 2 -7.86 6.07 -3.67
C ASP A 2 -6.97 4.88 -3.31
N GLN A 3 -6.25 4.97 -2.19
CA GLN A 3 -5.50 3.84 -1.64
C GLN A 3 -6.45 2.99 -0.78
N PRO A 4 -6.53 1.67 -1.00
CA PRO A 4 -7.38 0.81 -0.21
C PRO A 4 -6.72 0.49 1.13
N ASP A 5 -7.44 0.64 2.24
CA ASP A 5 -6.94 0.28 3.60
C ASP A 5 -6.58 -1.21 3.73
N ARG A 6 -7.10 -2.04 2.82
CA ARG A 6 -6.96 -3.50 2.83
C ARG A 6 -6.78 -4.05 1.42
N VAL A 7 -5.94 -5.06 1.31
CA VAL A 7 -5.68 -5.78 0.05
C VAL A 7 -5.81 -7.28 0.23
N ARG A 8 -5.99 -8.00 -0.88
CA ARG A 8 -5.96 -9.46 -0.86
C ARG A 8 -4.51 -9.95 -0.85
N CYS A 9 -4.19 -10.86 0.07
CA CYS A 9 -2.90 -11.51 0.13
C CYS A 9 -2.70 -12.40 -1.10
N SER A 10 -1.59 -12.20 -1.80
CA SER A 10 -1.18 -12.96 -2.97
C SER A 10 -0.81 -14.41 -2.66
N VAL A 11 -0.49 -14.73 -1.39
CA VAL A 11 -0.07 -16.06 -0.97
C VAL A 11 -1.24 -16.95 -0.57
N CYS A 12 -2.09 -16.50 0.37
CA CYS A 12 -3.18 -17.33 0.90
C CYS A 12 -4.58 -16.88 0.46
N GLY A 13 -4.70 -15.77 -0.27
CA GLY A 13 -6.00 -15.18 -0.65
C GLY A 13 -6.74 -14.49 0.51
N GLY A 14 -6.16 -14.48 1.71
CA GLY A 14 -6.68 -13.81 2.91
C GLY A 14 -6.63 -12.28 2.83
N ILE A 15 -6.98 -11.62 3.92
CA ILE A 15 -6.99 -10.15 4.01
C ILE A 15 -5.68 -9.66 4.60
N ALA A 16 -5.09 -8.65 3.96
CA ALA A 16 -3.93 -7.93 4.45
C ALA A 16 -4.28 -6.47 4.71
N ASP A 17 -3.89 -5.97 5.87
CA ASP A 17 -4.14 -4.61 6.31
C ASP A 17 -2.87 -3.80 6.24
N GLU A 18 -3.02 -2.51 5.96
CA GLU A 18 -1.92 -1.57 6.00
C GLU A 18 -1.24 -1.58 7.38
N VAL A 19 0.09 -1.63 7.37
CA VAL A 19 0.91 -1.58 8.58
C VAL A 19 1.97 -0.50 8.53
N ASP A 20 2.35 -0.04 7.33
CA ASP A 20 3.35 1.00 7.17
C ASP A 20 3.14 1.74 5.85
N GLU A 21 3.42 3.04 5.85
CA GLU A 21 3.36 3.92 4.69
C GLU A 21 4.63 4.78 4.68
N THR A 22 5.38 4.69 3.58
CA THR A 22 6.62 5.45 3.38
C THR A 22 6.50 6.35 2.16
N TYR A 23 6.92 7.61 2.33
CA TYR A 23 7.04 8.61 1.27
C TYR A 23 8.52 8.75 0.89
N PRO A 24 8.99 8.08 -0.17
CA PRO A 24 10.35 8.27 -0.64
C PRO A 24 10.59 9.74 -1.04
N GLU A 25 11.77 10.27 -0.67
CA GLU A 25 12.15 11.67 -0.97
C GLU A 25 12.32 11.90 -2.48
N GLU A 26 12.73 10.86 -3.21
CA GLU A 26 12.86 10.84 -4.67
C GLU A 26 11.75 9.96 -5.28
N GLY A 27 10.76 10.60 -5.92
CA GLY A 27 9.70 9.92 -6.68
C GLY A 27 8.29 10.45 -6.42
N ASP A 28 7.42 10.30 -7.42
CA ASP A 28 6.00 10.66 -7.36
C ASP A 28 5.13 9.45 -6.96
N PHE A 29 5.59 8.67 -5.98
CA PHE A 29 4.88 7.50 -5.49
C PHE A 29 4.97 7.38 -3.97
N ILE A 30 4.03 6.63 -3.41
CA ILE A 30 4.01 6.19 -2.01
C ILE A 30 4.21 4.69 -1.98
N LEU A 31 4.98 4.22 -1.00
CA LEU A 31 5.18 2.80 -0.75
C LEU A 31 4.36 2.40 0.47
N VAL A 32 3.44 1.47 0.30
CA VAL A 32 2.57 0.98 1.37
C VAL A 32 2.82 -0.49 1.60
N ILE A 33 3.00 -0.88 2.86
CA ILE A 33 3.20 -2.25 3.29
C ILE A 33 1.92 -2.74 3.96
N TYR A 34 1.40 -3.88 3.50
CA TYR A 34 0.25 -4.55 4.10
C TYR A 34 0.68 -5.89 4.69
N ARG A 35 0.15 -6.24 5.86
CA ARG A 35 0.39 -7.52 6.50
C ARG A 35 -0.86 -8.37 6.49
N CYS A 36 -0.76 -9.57 5.93
CA CYS A 36 -1.84 -10.56 5.97
C CYS A 36 -2.13 -11.00 7.41
N ARG A 37 -3.40 -10.96 7.81
CA ARG A 37 -3.84 -11.43 9.14
C ARG A 37 -3.73 -12.94 9.30
N ASP A 38 -3.87 -13.67 8.20
CA ASP A 38 -3.96 -15.14 8.22
C ASP A 38 -2.58 -15.81 8.17
N CYS A 39 -1.73 -15.44 7.20
CA CYS A 39 -0.42 -16.07 7.00
C CYS A 39 0.77 -15.19 7.37
N GLY A 40 0.54 -13.93 7.75
CA GLY A 40 1.60 -12.99 8.11
C GLY A 40 2.44 -12.46 6.94
N HIS A 41 2.12 -12.83 5.70
CA HIS A 41 2.84 -12.34 4.52
C HIS A 41 2.75 -10.82 4.37
N LEU A 42 3.84 -10.19 3.90
CA LEU A 42 3.94 -8.75 3.71
C LEU A 42 3.82 -8.39 2.22
N GLU A 43 2.73 -7.74 1.86
CA GLU A 43 2.51 -7.18 0.54
C GLU A 43 3.12 -5.78 0.48
N LYS A 44 3.92 -5.49 -0.55
CA LYS A 44 4.43 -4.14 -0.81
C LYS A 44 3.78 -3.60 -2.07
N ARG A 45 3.13 -2.44 -1.97
CA ARG A 45 2.45 -1.81 -3.11
C ARG A 45 2.92 -0.38 -3.29
N GLN A 46 3.05 0.02 -4.54
CA GLN A 46 3.37 1.39 -4.93
C GLN A 46 2.11 2.03 -5.47
N TYR A 47 1.77 3.21 -4.97
CA TYR A 47 0.67 4.02 -5.48
C TYR A 47 1.21 5.35 -5.98
N GLY A 48 0.59 5.92 -7.00
CA GLY A 48 0.94 7.26 -7.46
C GLY A 48 0.66 8.29 -6.36
N LYS A 49 1.59 9.20 -6.13
CA LYS A 49 1.39 10.35 -5.25
C LYS A 49 0.32 11.24 -5.89
N PRO A 50 -0.68 11.74 -5.15
CA PRO A 50 -1.60 12.70 -5.72
C PRO A 50 -0.80 13.96 -6.07
N VAL A 51 -0.58 14.17 -7.37
CA VAL A 51 -0.22 15.49 -7.86
C VAL A 51 -1.36 16.42 -7.47
N LYS A 52 -1.07 17.43 -6.64
CA LYS A 52 -2.00 18.55 -6.46
C LYS A 52 -2.20 19.16 -7.84
N ILE A 53 -3.34 18.90 -8.47
CA ILE A 53 -3.78 19.69 -9.61
C ILE A 53 -4.06 21.07 -9.03
N ILE A 54 -3.16 22.01 -9.29
CA ILE A 54 -3.39 23.43 -9.04
C ILE A 54 -4.18 23.91 -10.25
N ASP A 55 -5.40 24.40 -10.02
CA ASP A 55 -6.26 25.03 -11.04
C ASP A 55 -5.63 26.34 -11.55
#